data_AF-A0A7S0T1U6-F1
#
_entry.id   AF-A0A7S0T1U6-F1
#
_cell.length_a   1.000
_cell.length_b   1.000
_cell.length_c   1.000
_cell.angle_alpha   90.00
_cell.angle_beta   90.00
_cell.angle_gamma   90.00
#
_symmetry.space_group_name_H-M   'P 1'
#
loop_
_entity.id
_entity.type
_entity.pdbx_description
1 polymer ?
#
loop_
_entity_poly.entity_id
_entity_poly.type
_entity_poly.pdbx_seq_one_letter_code
_entity_poly.pdbx_strand_id
1 'polypeptide(L)'
;MALPELPPAWRDEVVHMLFDFLEDAGLAHTLNALEQETGMRGGTARLGEELCFLRGLVLNGEWDAAEAFVAPAETLEPGVGAGAPHGAMVMAAHLRRQKFLELLDGVQGESAPEVDALVAALQAVEPLVDRAHFNDLCFLMTLAKLQDHAEYAGWTVARGRLSVFTALAAALEPVYPAQRHRSDEVHGGVHTEQTAREGGEGVHGGVHYRQTVRE
;
A
#
# COMPACT_ATOMS: atom_id res chain seq x y z
N MET A 1 -23.42 6.94 -38.93
CA MET A 1 -22.66 8.13 -38.52
C MET A 1 -21.57 7.62 -37.60
N ALA A 2 -20.30 7.67 -38.01
CA ALA A 2 -19.21 7.21 -37.16
C ALA A 2 -19.00 8.25 -36.05
N LEU A 3 -18.86 7.79 -34.80
CA LEU A 3 -18.49 8.67 -33.71
C LEU A 3 -17.09 9.25 -33.97
N PRO A 4 -16.84 10.52 -33.63
CA PRO A 4 -15.51 11.08 -33.75
C PRO A 4 -14.53 10.32 -32.84
N GLU A 5 -13.33 10.04 -33.35
CA GLU A 5 -12.23 9.47 -32.60
C GLU A 5 -11.92 10.39 -31.40
N LEU A 6 -11.91 9.82 -30.20
CA LEU A 6 -11.59 10.57 -28.99
C LEU A 6 -10.11 10.97 -29.02
N PRO A 7 -9.75 12.18 -28.54
CA PRO A 7 -8.36 12.54 -28.36
C PRO A 7 -7.62 11.48 -27.52
N PRO A 8 -6.38 11.09 -27.88
CA PRO A 8 -5.64 10.06 -27.14
C PRO A 8 -5.51 10.36 -25.65
N ALA A 9 -5.36 11.63 -25.27
CA ALA A 9 -5.30 12.07 -23.87
C ALA A 9 -6.59 11.77 -23.09
N TRP A 10 -7.75 11.80 -23.74
CA TRP A 10 -9.02 11.55 -23.07
C TRP A 10 -9.23 10.07 -22.75
N ARG A 11 -8.58 9.17 -23.52
CA ARG A 11 -8.62 7.75 -23.22
C ARG A 11 -8.01 7.48 -21.84
N ASP A 12 -6.86 8.07 -21.56
CA ASP A 12 -6.16 7.85 -20.30
C ASP A 12 -6.90 8.54 -19.13
N GLU A 13 -7.44 9.75 -19.35
CA GLU A 13 -8.29 10.45 -18.37
C GLU A 13 -9.55 9.65 -17.99
N VAL A 14 -10.23 9.07 -18.98
CA VAL A 14 -11.41 8.22 -18.74
C VAL A 14 -11.03 6.97 -17.96
N VAL A 15 -9.89 6.35 -18.28
CA VAL A 15 -9.42 5.16 -17.55
C VAL A 15 -9.05 5.52 -16.10
N HIS A 16 -8.42 6.66 -15.85
CA HIS A 16 -8.17 7.13 -14.49
C HIS A 16 -9.46 7.42 -13.71
N MET A 17 -10.44 8.07 -14.34
CA MET A 17 -11.76 8.28 -13.71
C MET A 17 -12.45 6.96 -13.38
N LEU A 18 -12.33 5.96 -14.25
CA LEU A 18 -12.83 4.61 -13.99
C LEU A 18 -12.09 3.95 -12.83
N PHE A 19 -10.77 4.12 -12.72
CA PHE A 19 -10.02 3.62 -11.58
C PHE A 19 -10.51 4.22 -10.26
N ASP A 20 -10.65 5.55 -10.19
CA ASP A 20 -11.15 6.24 -8.99
C ASP A 20 -12.55 5.71 -8.60
N PHE A 21 -13.44 5.59 -9.58
CA PHE A 21 -14.79 5.05 -9.35
C PHE A 21 -14.76 3.59 -8.85
N LEU A 22 -13.97 2.73 -9.50
CA LEU A 22 -13.91 1.31 -9.16
C LEU A 22 -13.27 1.09 -7.78
N GLU A 23 -12.31 1.93 -7.41
CA GLU A 23 -11.69 1.94 -6.09
C GLU A 23 -12.71 2.38 -5.01
N ASP A 24 -13.40 3.50 -5.22
CA ASP A 24 -14.46 4.00 -4.33
C ASP A 24 -15.62 3.00 -4.17
N ALA A 25 -15.99 2.34 -5.26
CA ALA A 25 -17.05 1.32 -5.27
C ALA A 25 -16.58 -0.03 -4.67
N GLY A 26 -15.30 -0.20 -4.37
CA GLY A 26 -14.74 -1.46 -3.88
C GLY A 26 -14.78 -2.60 -4.90
N LEU A 27 -14.80 -2.29 -6.19
CA LEU A 27 -14.86 -3.24 -7.30
C LEU A 27 -13.46 -3.77 -7.66
N ALA A 28 -12.79 -4.37 -6.68
CA ALA A 28 -11.37 -4.71 -6.75
C ALA A 28 -10.99 -5.64 -7.92
N HIS A 29 -11.86 -6.60 -8.28
CA HIS A 29 -11.60 -7.48 -9.42
C HIS A 29 -11.68 -6.76 -10.76
N THR A 30 -12.68 -5.89 -10.93
CA THR A 30 -12.80 -5.06 -12.14
C THR A 30 -11.66 -4.04 -12.21
N LEU A 31 -11.28 -3.46 -11.08
CA LEU A 31 -10.12 -2.57 -10.97
C LEU A 31 -8.85 -3.28 -11.44
N ASN A 32 -8.54 -4.46 -10.90
CA ASN A 32 -7.37 -5.25 -11.28
C ASN A 32 -7.40 -5.70 -12.75
N ALA A 33 -8.56 -6.13 -13.26
CA ALA A 33 -8.72 -6.51 -14.66
C ALA A 33 -8.47 -5.31 -15.59
N LEU A 34 -9.02 -4.15 -15.25
CA LEU A 34 -8.82 -2.92 -16.00
C LEU A 34 -7.33 -2.51 -16.01
N GLU A 35 -6.61 -2.67 -14.90
CA GLU A 35 -5.17 -2.41 -14.84
C GLU A 35 -4.37 -3.36 -15.74
N GLN A 36 -4.69 -4.66 -15.74
CA GLN A 36 -4.02 -5.65 -16.58
C GLN A 36 -4.28 -5.44 -18.08
N GLU A 37 -5.52 -5.13 -18.45
CA GLU A 37 -5.91 -4.95 -19.86
C GLU A 37 -5.41 -3.63 -20.44
N THR A 38 -5.43 -2.56 -19.65
CA THR A 38 -5.04 -1.22 -20.12
C THR A 38 -3.54 -0.96 -19.98
N GLY A 39 -2.86 -1.67 -19.09
CA GLY A 39 -1.49 -1.38 -18.67
C GLY A 39 -1.35 -0.08 -17.85
N MET A 40 -2.45 0.64 -17.61
CA MET A 40 -2.52 1.81 -16.74
C MET A 40 -2.81 1.37 -15.31
N ARG A 41 -2.41 2.18 -14.33
CA ARG A 41 -2.64 1.89 -12.91
C ARG A 41 -3.61 2.93 -12.32
N GLY A 42 -4.49 2.48 -11.42
CA GLY A 42 -5.39 3.35 -10.66
C GLY A 42 -4.67 4.27 -9.69
N GLY A 43 -5.38 4.93 -8.76
CA GLY A 43 -4.84 5.90 -7.76
C GLY A 43 -3.59 5.47 -6.97
N THR A 44 -3.11 4.25 -7.18
CA THR A 44 -1.83 3.68 -6.76
C THR A 44 -0.74 3.63 -7.85
N ALA A 45 -0.85 4.38 -8.96
CA ALA A 45 0.14 4.46 -10.05
C ALA A 45 1.53 4.97 -9.63
N ARG A 46 1.73 5.21 -8.33
CA ARG A 46 2.98 5.59 -7.70
C ARG A 46 3.70 4.42 -7.03
N LEU A 47 3.07 3.24 -6.94
CA LEU A 47 3.66 2.08 -6.30
C LEU A 47 4.80 1.48 -7.14
N GLY A 48 5.91 1.15 -6.49
CA GLY A 48 6.99 0.37 -7.11
C GLY A 48 6.51 -1.03 -7.53
N GLU A 49 7.29 -1.68 -8.38
CA GLU A 49 7.00 -3.04 -8.91
C GLU A 49 6.66 -4.05 -7.79
N GLU A 50 7.44 -4.03 -6.72
CA GLU A 50 7.28 -4.85 -5.51
C GLU A 50 5.89 -4.70 -4.87
N LEU A 51 5.42 -3.45 -4.69
CA LEU A 51 4.11 -3.20 -4.10
C LEU A 51 2.97 -3.59 -5.04
N CYS A 52 3.18 -3.53 -6.35
CA CYS A 52 2.20 -4.03 -7.31
C CYS A 52 2.14 -5.55 -7.38
N PHE A 53 3.28 -6.23 -7.22
CA PHE A 53 3.30 -7.68 -7.03
C PHE A 53 2.52 -8.08 -5.78
N LEU A 54 2.79 -7.44 -4.63
CA LEU A 54 2.05 -7.66 -3.39
C LEU A 54 0.55 -7.38 -3.55
N ARG A 55 0.18 -6.30 -4.25
CA ARG A 55 -1.23 -5.99 -4.54
C ARG A 55 -1.91 -7.12 -5.29
N GLY A 56 -1.25 -7.70 -6.30
CA GLY A 56 -1.76 -8.85 -7.03
C GLY A 56 -2.05 -10.03 -6.10
N LEU A 57 -1.08 -10.39 -5.25
CA LEU A 57 -1.25 -11.49 -4.29
C LEU A 57 -2.45 -11.27 -3.36
N VAL A 58 -2.56 -10.07 -2.77
CA VAL A 58 -3.65 -9.74 -1.83
C VAL A 58 -5.01 -9.71 -2.52
N LEU A 59 -5.13 -9.06 -3.68
CA LEU A 59 -6.41 -8.96 -4.39
C LEU A 59 -6.89 -10.31 -4.95
N ASN A 60 -5.96 -11.22 -5.27
CA ASN A 60 -6.28 -12.59 -5.67
C ASN A 60 -6.56 -13.51 -4.47
N GLY A 61 -6.21 -13.12 -3.25
CA GLY A 61 -6.37 -13.94 -2.05
C GLY A 61 -5.29 -15.02 -1.91
N GLU A 62 -4.12 -14.79 -2.50
CA GLU A 62 -2.93 -15.66 -2.40
C GLU A 62 -2.21 -15.40 -1.06
N TRP A 63 -2.92 -15.66 0.04
CA TRP A 63 -2.52 -15.25 1.40
C TRP A 63 -1.14 -15.75 1.82
N ASP A 64 -0.83 -17.02 1.53
CA ASP A 64 0.42 -17.64 1.96
C ASP A 64 1.62 -17.04 1.18
N ALA A 65 1.42 -16.69 -0.09
CA ALA A 65 2.42 -16.00 -0.90
C ALA A 65 2.60 -14.53 -0.44
N ALA A 66 1.50 -13.84 -0.12
CA ALA A 66 1.55 -12.49 0.43
C ALA A 66 2.27 -12.45 1.78
N GLU A 67 2.03 -13.44 2.64
CA GLU A 67 2.71 -13.58 3.93
C GLU A 67 4.20 -13.86 3.75
N ALA A 68 4.58 -14.76 2.84
CA ALA A 68 5.97 -15.02 2.49
C ALA A 68 6.67 -13.78 1.92
N PHE A 69 5.96 -12.94 1.16
CA PHE A 69 6.50 -11.69 0.64
C PHE A 69 6.82 -10.67 1.74
N VAL A 70 5.95 -10.53 2.75
CA VAL A 70 6.14 -9.54 3.82
C VAL A 70 7.02 -10.02 4.96
N ALA A 71 7.23 -11.33 5.11
CA ALA A 71 8.03 -11.92 6.20
C ALA A 71 9.47 -11.34 6.32
N PRO A 72 10.22 -11.08 5.23
CA PRO A 72 11.56 -10.48 5.31
C PRO A 72 11.60 -9.06 5.91
N ALA A 73 10.45 -8.36 5.95
CA ALA A 73 10.33 -7.01 6.51
C ALA A 73 10.41 -6.98 8.05
N GLU A 74 10.64 -8.11 8.71
CA GLU A 74 10.95 -8.20 10.16
C GLU A 74 12.20 -7.39 10.56
N THR A 75 13.11 -7.15 9.61
CA THR A 75 14.39 -6.46 9.83
C THR A 75 14.31 -4.94 9.75
N LEU A 76 13.12 -4.37 9.52
CA LEU A 76 12.93 -2.93 9.52
C LEU A 76 13.07 -2.40 10.94
N GLU A 77 14.22 -1.77 11.20
CA GLU A 77 14.53 -1.08 12.45
C GLU A 77 13.35 -0.20 12.88
N PRO A 78 13.04 -0.13 14.19
CA PRO A 78 11.97 0.72 14.69
C PRO A 78 12.19 2.14 14.22
N GLY A 79 11.30 2.61 13.34
CA GLY A 79 11.25 4.00 12.94
C GLY A 79 11.17 4.86 14.20
N VAL A 80 12.10 5.80 14.33
CA VAL A 80 12.16 6.79 15.41
C VAL A 80 10.90 7.67 15.30
N GLY A 81 9.79 7.22 15.90
CA GLY A 81 8.49 7.89 15.79
C GLY A 81 7.31 7.05 16.26
N ALA A 82 7.06 7.06 17.57
CA ALA A 82 5.78 6.81 18.26
C ALA A 82 4.89 5.63 17.78
N GLY A 83 5.10 4.45 18.38
CA GLY A 83 4.00 3.65 18.95
C GLY A 83 3.17 2.73 18.04
N ALA A 84 3.46 2.61 16.75
CA ALA A 84 2.79 1.63 15.89
C ALA A 84 3.47 0.24 16.00
N PRO A 85 2.72 -0.85 16.19
CA PRO A 85 3.30 -2.19 16.26
C PRO A 85 3.95 -2.59 14.92
N HIS A 86 5.14 -3.18 15.04
CA HIS A 86 6.04 -3.85 14.11
C HIS A 86 5.51 -4.21 12.70
N GLY A 87 6.31 -3.88 11.67
CA GLY A 87 5.98 -4.09 10.26
C GLY A 87 5.49 -5.49 9.92
N ALA A 88 6.31 -6.54 10.07
CA ALA A 88 5.93 -7.88 9.62
C ALA A 88 4.80 -8.53 10.44
N MET A 89 4.82 -8.42 11.77
CA MET A 89 3.80 -9.04 12.63
C MET A 89 2.42 -8.42 12.41
N VAL A 90 2.34 -7.10 12.27
CA VAL A 90 1.08 -6.40 11.99
C VAL A 90 0.60 -6.70 10.57
N MET A 91 1.50 -6.73 9.59
CA MET A 91 1.16 -7.15 8.24
C MET A 91 0.61 -8.59 8.20
N ALA A 92 1.25 -9.52 8.91
CA ALA A 92 0.75 -10.90 9.06
C ALA A 92 -0.62 -10.94 9.75
N ALA A 93 -0.84 -10.09 10.78
CA ALA A 93 -2.13 -9.99 11.45
C ALA A 93 -3.24 -9.54 10.48
N HIS A 94 -2.99 -8.54 9.64
CA HIS A 94 -3.93 -8.08 8.62
C HIS A 94 -4.25 -9.18 7.60
N LEU A 95 -3.24 -9.86 7.07
CA LEU A 95 -3.39 -10.95 6.10
C LEU A 95 -4.21 -12.12 6.68
N ARG A 96 -3.82 -12.61 7.87
CA ARG A 96 -4.48 -13.76 8.50
C ARG A 96 -5.89 -13.42 8.97
N ARG A 97 -6.13 -12.20 9.47
CA ARG A 97 -7.49 -11.72 9.82
C ARG A 97 -8.39 -11.71 8.60
N GLN A 98 -7.93 -11.20 7.46
CA GLN A 98 -8.74 -11.17 6.24
C GLN A 98 -9.00 -12.58 5.69
N LYS A 99 -8.01 -13.48 5.70
CA LYS A 99 -8.20 -14.90 5.35
C LYS A 99 -9.30 -15.55 6.22
N PHE A 100 -9.28 -15.28 7.53
CA PHE A 100 -10.33 -15.73 8.45
C PHE A 100 -11.72 -15.17 8.10
N LEU A 101 -11.84 -13.87 7.82
CA LEU A 101 -13.12 -13.24 7.49
C LEU A 101 -13.73 -13.79 6.19
N GLU A 102 -12.90 -14.10 5.18
CA GLU A 102 -13.37 -14.71 3.93
C GLU A 102 -13.88 -16.14 4.13
N LEU A 103 -13.19 -16.93 4.95
CA LEU A 103 -13.66 -18.27 5.33
C LEU A 103 -14.97 -18.20 6.13
N LEU A 104 -15.09 -17.24 7.04
CA LEU A 104 -16.30 -17.05 7.84
C LEU A 104 -17.50 -16.69 6.95
N ASP A 105 -17.33 -15.73 6.03
CA ASP A 105 -18.37 -15.33 5.07
C ASP A 105 -18.79 -16.50 4.16
N GLY A 106 -17.83 -17.32 3.71
CA GLY A 106 -18.10 -18.52 2.93
C GLY A 106 -18.92 -19.58 3.69
N VAL A 107 -18.60 -19.83 4.95
CA VAL A 107 -19.36 -20.76 5.82
C VAL A 107 -20.76 -20.23 6.11
N GLN A 108 -20.92 -18.92 6.32
CA GLN A 108 -22.23 -18.28 6.53
C GLN A 108 -23.09 -18.24 5.26
N GLY A 109 -22.46 -18.25 4.08
CA GLY A 109 -23.11 -18.18 2.76
C GLY A 109 -23.47 -19.52 2.10
N GLU A 110 -23.56 -20.63 2.86
CA GLU A 110 -23.92 -21.97 2.36
C GLU A 110 -22.92 -22.62 1.38
N SER A 111 -21.70 -22.09 1.23
CA SER A 111 -20.59 -22.84 0.61
C SER A 111 -20.13 -23.94 1.56
N ALA A 112 -19.75 -25.11 1.04
CA ALA A 112 -19.48 -26.31 1.84
C ALA A 112 -18.58 -26.00 3.06
N PRO A 113 -18.88 -26.55 4.25
CA PRO A 113 -18.25 -26.11 5.48
C PRO A 113 -16.78 -26.57 5.55
N GLU A 114 -15.85 -25.66 5.23
CA GLU A 114 -14.45 -25.77 5.66
C GLU A 114 -14.28 -25.27 7.10
N VAL A 115 -15.10 -25.79 8.02
CA VAL A 115 -15.05 -25.38 9.44
C VAL A 115 -13.65 -25.63 10.03
N ASP A 116 -12.98 -26.70 9.62
CA ASP A 116 -11.61 -26.99 10.05
C ASP A 116 -10.62 -25.91 9.57
N ALA A 117 -10.78 -25.41 8.34
CA ALA A 117 -9.95 -24.33 7.81
C ALA A 117 -10.25 -23.00 8.52
N LEU A 118 -11.52 -22.74 8.84
CA LEU A 118 -11.92 -21.56 9.62
C LEU A 118 -11.31 -21.58 11.03
N VAL A 119 -11.36 -22.72 11.72
CA VAL A 119 -10.76 -22.90 13.05
C VAL A 119 -9.24 -22.75 12.98
N ALA A 120 -8.59 -23.36 11.98
CA ALA A 120 -7.16 -23.20 11.77
C ALA A 120 -6.78 -21.74 11.48
N ALA A 121 -7.58 -21.02 10.69
CA ALA A 121 -7.37 -19.60 10.42
C ALA A 121 -7.52 -18.75 11.69
N LEU A 122 -8.52 -19.01 12.53
CA LEU A 122 -8.69 -18.33 13.81
C LEU A 122 -7.47 -18.56 14.74
N GLN A 123 -7.02 -19.81 14.86
CA GLN A 123 -5.84 -20.17 15.66
C GLN A 123 -4.57 -19.49 15.14
N ALA A 124 -4.43 -19.33 13.83
CA ALA A 124 -3.30 -18.64 13.22
C ALA A 124 -3.28 -17.12 13.52
N VAL A 125 -4.44 -16.51 13.81
CA VAL A 125 -4.53 -15.09 14.17
C VAL A 125 -4.27 -14.87 15.67
N GLU A 126 -4.62 -15.82 16.54
CA GLU A 126 -4.50 -15.71 18.01
C GLU A 126 -3.15 -15.13 18.51
N PRO A 127 -1.96 -15.60 18.07
CA PRO A 127 -0.70 -15.10 18.60
C PRO A 127 -0.36 -13.67 18.13
N LEU A 128 -1.09 -13.12 17.15
CA LEU A 128 -0.78 -11.84 16.52
C LEU A 128 -1.65 -10.68 17.04
N VAL A 129 -2.68 -10.97 17.81
CA VAL A 129 -3.65 -9.99 18.30
C VAL A 129 -3.78 -10.08 19.81
N ASP A 130 -4.23 -9.00 20.45
CA ASP A 130 -4.53 -9.06 21.88
C ASP A 130 -5.81 -9.85 22.17
N ARG A 131 -6.05 -10.10 23.47
CA ARG A 131 -7.20 -10.88 23.92
C ARG A 131 -8.54 -10.25 23.55
N ALA A 132 -8.63 -8.91 23.50
CA ALA A 132 -9.88 -8.23 23.18
C ALA A 132 -10.23 -8.45 21.70
N HIS A 133 -9.28 -8.20 20.81
CA HIS A 133 -9.45 -8.44 19.38
C HIS A 133 -9.70 -9.92 19.06
N PHE A 134 -9.03 -10.85 19.75
CA PHE A 134 -9.29 -12.27 19.56
C PHE A 134 -10.72 -12.67 19.98
N ASN A 135 -11.19 -12.15 21.12
CA ASN A 135 -12.56 -12.40 21.56
C ASN A 135 -13.59 -11.83 20.57
N ASP A 136 -13.31 -10.68 19.96
CA ASP A 136 -14.17 -10.10 18.92
C ASP A 136 -14.26 -11.04 17.72
N LEU A 137 -13.15 -11.64 17.25
CA LEU A 137 -13.16 -12.63 16.17
C LEU A 137 -14.01 -13.86 16.52
N CYS A 138 -13.89 -14.36 17.76
CA CYS A 138 -14.74 -15.44 18.26
C CYS A 138 -16.23 -15.04 18.26
N PHE A 139 -16.54 -13.79 18.63
CA PHE A 139 -17.90 -13.27 18.59
C PHE A 139 -18.45 -13.22 17.16
N LEU A 140 -17.67 -12.80 16.17
CA LEU A 140 -18.10 -12.77 14.76
C LEU A 140 -18.56 -14.14 14.26
N MET A 141 -17.94 -15.23 14.74
CA MET A 141 -18.36 -16.60 14.39
C MET A 141 -19.76 -16.97 14.90
N THR A 142 -20.28 -16.24 15.89
CA THR A 142 -21.62 -16.48 16.44
C THR A 142 -22.72 -15.78 15.65
N LEU A 143 -22.35 -14.87 14.74
CA LEU A 143 -23.29 -14.11 13.92
C LEU A 143 -23.86 -14.98 12.80
N ALA A 144 -25.08 -14.66 12.37
CA ALA A 144 -25.66 -15.26 11.18
C ALA A 144 -24.97 -14.73 9.92
N LYS A 145 -24.65 -13.43 9.91
CA LYS A 145 -23.90 -12.76 8.85
C LYS A 145 -22.86 -11.83 9.45
N LEU A 146 -21.69 -11.76 8.83
CA LEU A 146 -20.63 -10.85 9.24
C LEU A 146 -21.11 -9.38 9.30
N GLN A 147 -21.98 -8.99 8.36
CA GLN A 147 -22.53 -7.65 8.22
C GLN A 147 -23.51 -7.26 9.34
N ASP A 148 -23.91 -8.19 10.21
CA ASP A 148 -24.70 -7.88 11.41
C ASP A 148 -23.86 -7.12 12.46
N HIS A 149 -22.53 -7.16 12.35
CA HIS A 149 -21.62 -6.36 13.16
C HIS A 149 -21.40 -4.97 12.55
N ALA A 150 -21.43 -3.92 13.37
CA ALA A 150 -21.37 -2.53 12.91
C ALA A 150 -20.08 -2.20 12.12
N GLU A 151 -18.94 -2.77 12.50
CA GLU A 151 -17.66 -2.58 11.79
C GLU A 151 -17.70 -3.17 10.36
N TYR A 152 -18.51 -4.20 10.13
CA TYR A 152 -18.53 -4.95 8.88
C TYR A 152 -19.82 -4.75 8.08
N ALA A 153 -20.68 -3.80 8.45
CA ALA A 153 -21.96 -3.56 7.77
C ALA A 153 -21.82 -3.30 6.25
N GLY A 154 -20.71 -2.67 5.83
CA GLY A 154 -20.38 -2.43 4.43
C GLY A 154 -19.26 -3.32 3.87
N TRP A 155 -18.86 -4.36 4.61
CA TRP A 155 -17.75 -5.23 4.24
C TRP A 155 -18.15 -6.16 3.10
N THR A 156 -17.22 -6.32 2.17
CA THR A 156 -17.22 -7.36 1.14
C THR A 156 -15.81 -7.93 1.07
N VAL A 157 -15.66 -9.14 0.52
CA VAL A 157 -14.35 -9.73 0.23
C VAL A 157 -13.43 -8.73 -0.48
N ALA A 158 -13.92 -8.10 -1.55
CA ALA A 158 -13.15 -7.13 -2.33
C ALA A 158 -12.71 -5.91 -1.50
N ARG A 159 -13.60 -5.34 -0.67
CA ARG A 159 -13.27 -4.19 0.19
C ARG A 159 -12.30 -4.58 1.31
N GLY A 160 -12.45 -5.78 1.88
CA GLY A 160 -11.53 -6.32 2.86
C GLY A 160 -10.12 -6.49 2.30
N ARG A 161 -9.99 -7.10 1.11
CA ARG A 161 -8.72 -7.25 0.39
C ARG A 161 -8.04 -5.91 0.11
N LEU A 162 -8.80 -4.92 -0.39
CA LEU A 162 -8.27 -3.58 -0.66
C LEU A 162 -7.82 -2.87 0.63
N SER A 163 -8.58 -2.99 1.71
CA SER A 163 -8.23 -2.43 3.02
C SER A 163 -6.93 -3.03 3.56
N VAL A 164 -6.77 -4.36 3.48
CA VAL A 164 -5.51 -5.02 3.84
C VAL A 164 -4.37 -4.49 2.99
N PHE A 165 -4.49 -4.50 1.66
CA PHE A 165 -3.44 -4.01 0.79
C PHE A 165 -3.01 -2.57 1.13
N THR A 166 -3.98 -1.69 1.39
CA THR A 166 -3.71 -0.29 1.78
C THR A 166 -2.90 -0.21 3.06
N ALA A 167 -3.22 -1.02 4.07
CA ALA A 167 -2.47 -1.09 5.32
C ALA A 167 -1.04 -1.63 5.10
N LEU A 168 -0.87 -2.67 4.27
CA LEU A 168 0.46 -3.20 3.93
C LEU A 168 1.32 -2.19 3.18
N ALA A 169 0.74 -1.51 2.18
CA ALA A 169 1.44 -0.50 1.39
C ALA A 169 1.92 0.67 2.27
N ALA A 170 1.11 1.12 3.22
CA ALA A 170 1.51 2.14 4.19
C ALA A 170 2.65 1.67 5.10
N ALA A 171 2.60 0.41 5.57
CA ALA A 171 3.67 -0.15 6.40
C ALA A 171 5.00 -0.33 5.63
N LEU A 172 4.92 -0.55 4.31
CA LEU A 172 6.05 -0.81 3.44
C LEU A 172 6.60 0.44 2.73
N GLU A 173 5.92 1.58 2.84
CA GLU A 173 6.36 2.85 2.25
C GLU A 173 7.83 3.22 2.57
N PRO A 174 8.36 3.00 3.79
CA PRO A 174 9.76 3.29 4.09
C PRO A 174 10.77 2.45 3.31
N VAL A 175 10.37 1.25 2.87
CA VAL A 175 11.22 0.28 2.15
C VAL A 175 11.09 0.43 0.65
N TYR A 176 9.86 0.64 0.20
CA TYR A 176 9.48 0.73 -1.20
C TYR A 176 8.84 2.09 -1.44
N PRO A 177 9.63 3.18 -1.46
CA PRO A 177 9.09 4.50 -1.70
C PRO A 177 8.46 4.56 -3.09
N ALA A 178 7.41 5.36 -3.19
CA ALA A 178 6.72 5.60 -4.44
C ALA A 178 7.70 6.02 -5.56
N GLN A 179 7.59 5.39 -6.74
CA GLN A 179 8.36 5.82 -7.90
C GLN A 179 7.88 7.20 -8.34
N ARG A 180 8.69 8.23 -8.08
CA ARG A 180 8.46 9.57 -8.60
C ARG A 180 8.74 9.54 -10.10
N HIS A 181 7.77 9.96 -10.90
CA HIS A 181 7.94 9.99 -12.35
C HIS A 181 9.04 10.99 -12.73
N ARG A 182 9.88 10.61 -13.71
CA ARG A 182 10.91 11.43 -14.36
C ARG A 182 10.29 12.55 -15.23
N SER A 183 9.17 13.12 -14.84
CA SER A 183 8.53 14.27 -15.51
C SER A 183 8.91 15.59 -14.86
N ASP A 184 9.39 15.57 -13.61
CA ASP A 184 9.75 16.78 -12.87
C ASP A 184 11.15 17.31 -13.21
N GLU A 185 12.00 16.52 -13.88
CA GLU A 185 13.37 16.94 -14.25
C GLU A 185 13.44 17.80 -15.53
N VAL A 186 12.39 17.85 -16.35
CA VAL A 186 12.44 18.56 -17.65
C VAL A 186 12.21 20.07 -17.50
N HIS A 187 11.72 20.56 -16.35
CA HIS A 187 11.44 21.99 -16.15
C HIS A 187 12.50 22.74 -15.32
N GLY A 188 13.58 22.08 -14.87
CA GLY A 188 14.62 22.70 -14.04
C GLY A 188 15.84 23.25 -14.78
N GLY A 189 15.92 23.07 -16.11
CA GLY A 189 17.14 23.31 -16.89
C GLY A 189 17.04 24.47 -17.88
N VAL A 190 16.57 25.65 -17.48
CA VAL A 190 16.73 26.87 -18.31
C VAL A 190 17.13 28.06 -17.45
N HIS A 191 18.22 28.71 -17.90
CA HIS A 191 18.85 29.96 -17.44
C HIS A 191 19.81 29.90 -16.25
N THR A 192 21.09 29.73 -16.56
CA THR A 192 22.09 30.72 -16.09
C THR A 192 23.16 30.93 -17.16
N GLU A 193 22.87 31.81 -18.11
CA GLU A 193 23.86 32.37 -19.04
C GLU A 193 24.56 33.55 -18.34
N GLN A 194 25.82 33.32 -17.98
CA GLN A 194 26.95 34.19 -18.35
C GLN A 194 26.87 35.70 -18.06
N THR A 195 27.50 36.13 -16.96
CA THR A 195 28.20 37.43 -16.91
C THR A 195 29.53 37.30 -16.15
N ALA A 196 30.61 37.04 -16.88
CA ALA A 196 31.97 37.30 -16.40
C ALA A 196 32.60 38.34 -17.34
N ARG A 197 32.71 39.57 -16.85
CA ARG A 197 33.44 40.66 -17.50
C ARG A 197 34.32 41.34 -16.45
N GLU A 198 35.61 41.09 -16.62
CA GLU A 198 36.81 41.86 -16.28
C GLU A 198 36.73 43.03 -15.28
N GLY A 199 37.71 43.05 -14.35
CA GLY A 199 38.39 44.29 -13.96
C GLY A 199 38.80 44.40 -12.49
N GLY A 200 40.11 44.55 -12.23
CA GLY A 200 40.59 45.48 -11.21
C GLY A 200 41.47 44.94 -10.09
N GLU A 201 42.74 45.35 -10.11
CA GLU A 201 43.82 45.16 -9.14
C GLU A 201 43.60 45.79 -7.74
N GLY A 202 44.39 45.35 -6.75
CA GLY A 202 44.65 46.05 -5.48
C GLY A 202 44.91 45.10 -4.29
N VAL A 203 46.12 44.57 -4.08
CA VAL A 203 47.25 45.13 -3.29
C VAL A 203 47.08 45.12 -1.75
N HIS A 204 47.98 44.35 -1.11
CA HIS A 204 48.55 44.42 0.26
C HIS A 204 47.68 44.21 1.53
N GLY A 205 48.19 43.32 2.40
CA GLY A 205 48.07 43.45 3.86
C GLY A 205 47.91 42.13 4.60
N GLY A 206 48.99 41.61 5.21
CA GLY A 206 48.94 40.42 6.06
C GLY A 206 48.30 40.66 7.42
N VAL A 207 48.15 39.57 8.19
CA VAL A 207 48.56 39.37 9.61
C VAL A 207 47.85 38.12 10.18
N HIS A 208 48.68 37.24 10.73
CA HIS A 208 48.50 36.23 11.78
C HIS A 208 47.14 36.01 12.48
N TYR A 209 46.79 34.73 12.68
CA TYR A 209 46.41 34.17 14.00
C TYR A 209 46.57 32.62 14.01
N ARG A 210 47.62 32.06 14.63
CA ARG A 210 47.72 31.48 16.00
C ARG A 210 46.82 30.25 16.29
N GLN A 211 47.49 29.10 16.40
CA GLN A 211 47.05 27.87 17.04
C GLN A 211 46.69 28.09 18.52
N THR A 212 45.66 27.38 18.99
CA THR A 212 45.47 27.08 20.41
C THR A 212 45.33 25.58 20.60
N VAL A 213 46.25 25.05 21.39
CA VAL A 213 46.30 23.70 21.97
C VAL A 213 45.20 23.58 23.03
N ARG A 214 44.51 22.44 23.10
CA ARG A 214 43.67 22.04 24.23
C ARG A 214 44.39 20.96 25.03
N GLU A 215 44.34 21.12 26.34
CA GLU A 215 44.79 20.20 27.39
C GLU A 215 44.04 18.86 27.35
#